data_AF-A0A257ZIH6-F1
#
_entry.id   AF-A0A257ZIH6-F1
#
_cell.length_a   1.000
_cell.length_b   1.000
_cell.length_c   1.000
_cell.angle_alpha   90.00
_cell.angle_beta   90.00
_cell.angle_gamma   90.00
#
_symmetry.space_group_name_H-M   'P 1'
#
loop_
_entity.id
_entity.type
_entity.pdbx_description
1 polymer ?
#
loop_
_entity_poly.entity_id
_entity_poly.type
_entity_poly.pdbx_seq_one_letter_code
_entity_poly.pdbx_strand_id
1 'polypeptide(L)'
;MERALSEVRAGRPVLLEAAGERALVLGAEAVDAEMAAALAASAPLRARLALPAPRLNRLGASGTLPGTVALPGISPERVEMLALQVDARIDAPVGAAEPLDIAALELLRLALVLP
;
A
#
# COMPACT_ATOMS: atom_id res chain seq x y z
N MET A 1 13.96 7.97 11.54
CA MET A 1 13.87 7.61 10.11
C MET A 1 14.59 6.29 9.82
N GLU A 2 15.87 6.14 10.14
CA GLU A 2 16.65 4.91 9.84
C GLU A 2 16.01 3.63 10.38
N ARG A 3 15.51 3.65 11.62
CA ARG A 3 14.78 2.51 12.18
C ARG A 3 13.54 2.14 11.36
N ALA A 4 12.73 3.12 10.95
CA ALA A 4 11.53 2.87 10.18
C ALA A 4 11.86 2.19 8.83
N LEU A 5 12.92 2.65 8.15
CA LEU A 5 13.41 2.00 6.93
C LEU A 5 13.84 0.55 7.18
N SER A 6 14.51 0.28 8.30
CA SER A 6 14.93 -1.08 8.65
C SER A 6 13.74 -2.00 8.96
N GLU A 7 12.72 -1.52 9.67
CA GLU A 7 11.52 -2.30 10.00
C GLU A 7 10.74 -2.62 8.72
N VAL A 8 10.53 -1.63 7.83
CA VAL A 8 9.85 -1.85 6.54
C VAL A 8 10.58 -2.89 5.69
N ARG A 9 11.92 -2.81 5.59
CA ARG A 9 12.74 -3.81 4.88
C ARG A 9 12.66 -5.21 5.49
N ALA A 10 12.35 -5.30 6.78
CA ALA A 10 12.12 -6.56 7.47
C ALA A 10 10.67 -7.06 7.34
N GLY A 11 9.84 -6.43 6.51
CA GLY A 11 8.41 -6.76 6.35
C GLY A 11 7.55 -6.37 7.54
N ARG A 12 8.05 -5.52 8.45
CA ARG A 12 7.34 -5.14 9.67
C ARG A 12 6.56 -3.84 9.46
N PRO A 13 5.26 -3.80 9.84
CA PRO A 13 4.49 -2.57 9.75
C PRO A 13 5.09 -1.48 10.62
N VAL A 14 5.10 -0.25 10.09
CA VAL A 14 5.52 0.95 10.83
C VAL A 14 4.37 1.92 10.95
N LEU A 15 4.27 2.58 12.11
CA LEU A 15 3.32 3.66 12.29
C LEU A 15 3.84 4.92 11.58
N LEU A 16 3.07 5.42 10.62
CA LEU A 16 3.32 6.68 9.94
C LEU A 16 2.28 7.71 10.36
N GLU A 17 2.73 8.94 10.60
CA GLU A 17 1.87 10.09 10.88
C GLU A 17 2.10 11.17 9.83
N ALA A 18 1.02 11.65 9.19
CA ALA A 18 1.07 12.72 8.20
C ALA A 18 -0.25 13.50 8.20
N ALA A 19 -0.17 14.84 8.13
CA ALA A 19 -1.34 15.73 8.11
C ALA A 19 -2.37 15.48 9.25
N GLY A 20 -1.92 15.00 10.41
CA GLY A 20 -2.79 14.69 11.56
C GLY A 20 -3.44 13.30 11.50
N GLU A 21 -3.19 12.52 10.45
CA GLU A 21 -3.64 11.14 10.30
C GLU A 21 -2.53 10.15 10.64
N ARG A 22 -2.94 8.92 10.97
CA ARG A 22 -2.06 7.82 11.36
C ARG A 22 -2.46 6.53 10.66
N ALA A 23 -1.48 5.81 10.14
CA ALA A 23 -1.69 4.46 9.59
C ALA A 23 -0.49 3.55 9.88
N LEU A 24 -0.77 2.25 9.90
CA LEU A 24 0.26 1.24 9.75
C LEU A 24 0.59 1.10 8.26
N VAL A 25 1.88 1.19 7.94
CA VAL A 25 2.41 1.10 6.57
C VAL A 25 3.32 -0.12 6.49
N LEU A 26 3.12 -0.93 5.46
CA LEU A 26 3.99 -2.04 5.08
C LEU A 26 4.09 -2.10 3.55
N GLY A 27 5.15 -2.71 3.04
CA GLY A 27 5.25 -3.00 1.61
C GLY A 27 4.29 -4.09 1.18
N ALA A 28 3.79 -4.01 -0.06
CA ALA A 28 2.84 -4.98 -0.60
C ALA A 28 3.34 -6.43 -0.55
N GLU A 29 4.64 -6.63 -0.74
CA GLU A 29 5.32 -7.94 -0.69
C GLU A 29 5.30 -8.62 0.69
N ALA A 30 5.04 -7.86 1.76
CA ALA A 30 4.97 -8.36 3.12
C ALA A 30 3.52 -8.69 3.56
N VAL A 31 2.53 -8.53 2.67
CA VAL A 31 1.13 -8.88 2.96
C VAL A 31 0.92 -10.36 2.65
N ASP A 32 1.06 -11.20 3.67
CA ASP A 32 0.63 -12.60 3.64
C ASP A 32 -0.67 -12.80 4.45
N ALA A 33 -1.15 -14.04 4.53
CA ALA A 33 -2.39 -14.37 5.23
C ALA A 33 -2.32 -14.07 6.74
N GLU A 34 -1.16 -14.26 7.38
CA GLU A 34 -0.97 -13.99 8.81
C GLU A 34 -0.99 -12.49 9.08
N MET A 35 -0.22 -11.73 8.31
CA MET A 35 -0.16 -10.27 8.39
C MET A 35 -1.52 -9.64 8.09
N ALA A 36 -2.20 -10.10 7.04
CA ALA A 36 -3.54 -9.65 6.70
C ALA A 36 -4.54 -9.88 7.84
N ALA A 37 -4.54 -11.06 8.45
CA ALA A 37 -5.40 -11.37 9.59
C ALA A 37 -5.11 -10.46 10.80
N ALA A 38 -3.83 -10.23 11.11
CA ALA A 38 -3.41 -9.37 12.22
C ALA A 38 -3.85 -7.90 12.01
N LEU A 39 -3.70 -7.38 10.79
CA LEU A 39 -4.11 -6.01 10.45
C LEU A 39 -5.65 -5.89 10.39
N ALA A 40 -6.33 -6.90 9.83
CA ALA A 40 -7.79 -6.91 9.73
C ALA A 40 -8.45 -6.99 11.12
N ALA A 41 -7.83 -7.65 12.10
CA ALA A 41 -8.31 -7.64 13.48
C ALA A 41 -8.29 -6.23 14.11
N SER A 42 -7.42 -5.33 13.63
CA SER A 42 -7.30 -3.96 14.13
C SER A 42 -8.24 -2.97 13.43
N ALA A 43 -8.38 -3.07 12.10
CA ALA A 43 -9.18 -2.13 11.31
C ALA A 43 -9.63 -2.73 9.94
N PRO A 44 -10.61 -3.65 9.91
CA PRO A 44 -10.90 -4.46 8.73
C PRO A 44 -11.46 -3.67 7.53
N LEU A 45 -12.03 -2.48 7.76
CA LEU A 45 -12.70 -1.67 6.72
C LEU A 45 -11.94 -0.40 6.33
N ARG A 46 -10.74 -0.16 6.90
CA ARG A 46 -10.00 1.10 6.69
C ARG A 46 -8.74 0.92 5.85
N ALA A 47 -8.45 -0.30 5.41
CA ALA A 47 -7.27 -0.58 4.61
C ALA A 47 -7.47 -0.17 3.15
N ARG A 48 -6.37 0.30 2.55
CA ARG A 48 -6.28 0.67 1.15
C ARG A 48 -4.88 0.37 0.65
N LEU A 49 -4.78 0.02 -0.62
CA LEU A 49 -3.53 -0.17 -1.33
C LEU A 49 -3.18 1.13 -2.06
N ALA A 50 -2.08 1.77 -1.68
CA ALA A 50 -1.56 2.95 -2.36
C ALA A 50 -0.63 2.53 -3.49
N LEU A 51 -0.82 3.04 -4.70
CA LEU A 51 -0.01 2.69 -5.85
C LEU A 51 0.54 3.96 -6.54
N PRO A 52 1.80 3.95 -6.99
CA PRO A 52 2.36 5.06 -7.72
C PRO A 52 1.76 5.11 -9.14
N ALA A 53 1.71 6.31 -9.74
CA ALA A 53 1.13 6.55 -11.06
C ALA A 53 1.63 5.55 -12.15
N PRO A 54 2.94 5.22 -12.24
CA PRO A 54 3.41 4.25 -13.23
C PRO A 54 2.77 2.86 -13.09
N ARG A 55 2.47 2.41 -11.86
CA ARG A 55 1.82 1.11 -11.64
C ARG A 55 0.35 1.17 -12.04
N LEU A 56 -0.36 2.24 -11.66
CA LEU A 56 -1.74 2.48 -12.07
C LEU A 56 -1.88 2.53 -13.59
N ASN A 57 -0.95 3.20 -14.28
CA ASN A 57 -0.90 3.25 -15.73
C ASN A 57 -0.78 1.85 -16.35
N ARG A 58 0.05 0.97 -15.78
CA ARG A 58 0.16 -0.43 -16.24
C ARG A 58 -1.13 -1.23 -15.99
N LEU A 59 -1.82 -0.96 -14.89
CA LEU A 59 -3.12 -1.57 -14.58
C LEU A 59 -4.25 -1.05 -15.49
N GLY A 60 -4.02 0.01 -16.27
CA GLY A 60 -5.01 0.63 -17.15
C GLY A 60 -5.73 1.84 -16.54
N ALA A 61 -5.36 2.26 -15.32
CA ALA A 61 -5.83 3.51 -14.71
C ALA A 61 -4.87 4.66 -15.06
N SER A 62 -5.07 5.27 -16.22
CA SER A 62 -4.20 6.33 -16.76
C SER A 62 -4.24 7.62 -15.93
N GLY A 63 -3.07 8.10 -15.51
CA GLY A 63 -2.90 9.36 -14.78
C GLY A 63 -1.43 9.69 -14.49
N THR A 64 -1.20 10.88 -13.94
CA THR A 64 0.13 11.36 -13.51
C THR A 64 0.32 11.34 -12.01
N LEU A 65 -0.76 11.13 -11.24
CA LEU A 65 -0.76 11.19 -9.78
C LEU A 65 -0.88 9.77 -9.19
N PRO A 66 -0.31 9.54 -7.99
CA PRO A 66 -0.58 8.33 -7.23
C PRO A 66 -2.05 8.22 -6.86
N GLY A 67 -2.49 7.00 -6.59
CA GLY A 67 -3.87 6.71 -6.25
C GLY A 67 -3.99 5.53 -5.30
N THR A 68 -5.21 5.32 -4.81
CA THR A 68 -5.52 4.27 -3.85
C THR A 68 -6.63 3.37 -4.36
N VAL A 69 -6.56 2.09 -3.99
CA VAL A 69 -7.63 1.12 -4.20
C VAL A 69 -8.09 0.63 -2.84
N ALA A 70 -9.39 0.68 -2.58
CA ALA A 70 -9.96 0.17 -1.34
C ALA A 70 -9.63 -1.32 -1.18
N LEU A 71 -9.22 -1.72 0.03
CA LEU A 71 -8.80 -3.08 0.34
C LEU A 71 -9.55 -3.62 1.57
N PRO A 72 -10.89 -3.75 1.52
CA PRO A 72 -11.65 -4.27 2.64
C PRO A 72 -11.22 -5.71 2.96
N GLY A 73 -11.03 -6.01 4.25
CA GLY A 73 -10.59 -7.32 4.72
C GLY A 73 -9.12 -7.67 4.42
N ILE A 74 -8.36 -6.79 3.75
CA ILE A 74 -6.92 -6.94 3.47
C ILE A 74 -6.60 -8.26 2.76
N SER A 75 -7.27 -8.55 1.64
CA SER A 75 -7.00 -9.78 0.86
C SER A 75 -5.55 -9.78 0.31
N PRO A 76 -4.70 -10.74 0.71
CA PRO A 76 -3.34 -10.88 0.18
C PRO A 76 -3.33 -11.10 -1.33
N GLU A 77 -4.28 -11.90 -1.84
CA GLU A 77 -4.40 -12.21 -3.27
C GLU A 77 -4.68 -10.95 -4.09
N ARG A 78 -5.49 -10.03 -3.54
CA ARG A 78 -5.77 -8.74 -4.17
C ARG A 78 -4.56 -7.81 -4.16
N VAL A 79 -3.77 -7.83 -3.09
CA VAL A 79 -2.49 -7.09 -3.03
C VAL A 79 -1.52 -7.65 -4.07
N GLU A 80 -1.34 -8.97 -4.13
CA GLU A 80 -0.47 -9.63 -5.10
C GLU A 80 -0.87 -9.28 -6.55
N MET A 81 -2.15 -9.43 -6.88
CA MET A 81 -2.68 -9.09 -8.20
C MET A 81 -2.38 -7.63 -8.57
N LEU A 82 -2.71 -6.67 -7.70
CA LEU A 82 -2.64 -5.25 -8.03
C LEU A 82 -1.23 -4.67 -7.89
N ALA A 83 -0.38 -5.18 -7.00
CA ALA A 83 0.97 -4.65 -6.80
C ALA A 83 2.02 -5.39 -7.64
N LEU A 84 1.90 -6.72 -7.77
CA LEU A 84 3.00 -7.59 -8.23
C LEU A 84 2.78 -8.16 -9.64
N GLN A 85 1.54 -8.53 -9.99
CA GLN A 85 1.27 -9.19 -11.27
C GLN A 85 1.33 -8.22 -12.46
N VAL A 86 2.18 -8.53 -13.44
CA VAL A 86 2.45 -7.67 -14.59
C VAL A 86 1.21 -7.47 -15.47
N ASP A 87 0.45 -8.54 -15.72
CA ASP A 87 -0.70 -8.53 -16.64
C ASP A 87 -2.04 -8.20 -15.96
N ALA A 88 -2.01 -7.84 -14.67
CA ALA A 88 -3.20 -7.47 -13.93
C ALA A 88 -3.86 -6.20 -14.51
N ARG A 89 -5.18 -6.11 -14.31
CA ARG A 89 -6.00 -4.97 -14.72
C ARG A 89 -6.72 -4.38 -13.52
N ILE A 90 -6.88 -3.06 -13.53
CA ILE A 90 -7.70 -2.40 -12.54
C ILE A 90 -9.15 -2.84 -12.70
N ASP A 91 -9.74 -3.32 -11.61
CA ASP A 91 -11.11 -3.84 -11.54
C ASP A 91 -11.99 -3.03 -10.58
N ALA A 92 -11.44 -1.99 -9.96
CA ALA A 92 -12.09 -1.16 -8.96
C ALA A 92 -11.77 0.33 -9.16
N PRO A 93 -12.61 1.24 -8.61
CA PRO A 93 -12.32 2.66 -8.64
C PRO A 93 -10.98 2.99 -7.99
N VAL A 94 -10.23 3.89 -8.64
CA VAL A 94 -8.99 4.45 -8.09
C VAL A 94 -9.32 5.80 -7.45
N GLY A 95 -9.14 5.89 -6.14
CA GLY A 95 -9.20 7.15 -5.40
C GLY A 95 -7.93 7.96 -5.57
N ALA A 96 -8.01 9.27 -5.32
CA ALA A 96 -6.80 10.09 -5.20
C ALA A 96 -6.00 9.67 -3.96
N ALA A 97 -4.68 9.67 -4.06
CA ALA A 97 -3.82 9.49 -2.89
C ALA A 97 -3.89 10.72 -1.98
N GLU A 98 -4.07 10.49 -0.69
CA GLU A 98 -4.04 11.52 0.35
C GLU A 98 -2.60 11.77 0.86
N PRO A 99 -2.34 12.83 1.64
CA PRO A 99 -1.01 13.12 2.14
C PRO A 99 -0.33 11.95 2.86
N LEU A 100 -1.10 11.13 3.59
CA LEU A 100 -0.58 9.94 4.28
C LEU A 100 -0.15 8.84 3.29
N ASP A 101 -0.88 8.67 2.18
CA ASP A 101 -0.54 7.71 1.13
C ASP A 101 0.71 8.11 0.38
N ILE A 102 0.84 9.41 0.08
CA ILE A 102 2.01 9.97 -0.57
C ILE A 102 3.24 9.77 0.33
N ALA A 103 3.10 10.04 1.64
CA ALA A 103 4.17 9.82 2.60
C ALA A 103 4.54 8.33 2.74
N ALA A 104 3.54 7.43 2.69
CA ALA A 104 3.78 5.99 2.69
C ALA A 104 4.55 5.54 1.43
N LEU A 105 4.13 5.97 0.25
CA LEU A 105 4.81 5.68 -1.02
C LEU A 105 6.26 6.20 -1.03
N GLU A 106 6.50 7.39 -0.50
CA GLU A 106 7.86 7.94 -0.37
C GLU A 106 8.71 7.13 0.62
N LEU A 107 8.13 6.70 1.75
CA LEU A 107 8.81 5.82 2.70
C LEU A 107 9.23 4.50 2.05
N LEU A 108 8.32 3.84 1.33
CA LEU A 108 8.60 2.57 0.63
C LEU A 108 9.64 2.76 -0.47
N ARG A 109 9.57 3.87 -1.22
CA ARG A 109 10.59 4.25 -2.22
C ARG A 109 11.97 4.42 -1.60
N LEU A 110 12.08 5.09 -0.45
CA LEU A 110 13.35 5.26 0.28
C LEU A 110 13.84 3.94 0.89
N ALA A 111 12.92 3.05 1.26
CA ALA A 111 13.23 1.72 1.77
C ALA A 111 13.67 0.75 0.66
N LEU A 112 13.39 1.04 -0.62
CA LEU A 112 13.53 0.15 -1.77
C LEU A 112 12.65 -1.10 -1.68
N VAL A 113 11.43 -0.91 -1.17
CA VAL A 113 10.39 -1.94 -0.98
C VAL A 113 9.22 -1.64 -1.91
N LEU A 114 8.50 -2.67 -2.36
CA LEU A 114 7.38 -2.47 -3.28
C LEU A 114 6.23 -1.68 -2.64
N PRO A 115 5.59 -0.77 -3.42
CA PRO A 115 4.49 0.06 -2.96
C PRO A 115 3.23 -0.73 -2.67
#